data_AF-A0A7X9DMX1-F1
#
_entry.id   AF-A0A7X9DMX1-F1
#
_cell.length_a   1.000
_cell.length_b   1.000
_cell.length_c   1.000
_cell.angle_alpha   90.00
_cell.angle_beta   90.00
_cell.angle_gamma   90.00
#
_symmetry.space_group_name_H-M   'P 1'
#
loop_
_entity.id
_entity.type
_entity.pdbx_description
1 polymer ?
#
loop_
_entity_poly.entity_id
_entity_poly.type
_entity_poly.pdbx_seq_one_letter_code
_entity_poly.pdbx_strand_id
1 'polypeptide(L)'
;MEEEFISSPEEVNRLLYERRERLKELACINATNEIIKQHKPVPETLQQICYILPAAWQFPEFTVARILFDGQSYETGDFRETEWKLSQTFETIQGKKGEIAVFYTRKLRDFDEGPFLREERQLIDNLATIIVNWLNT
;
A
#
# COMPACT_ATOMS: atom_id res chain seq x y z
N MET A 1 46.30 -9.82 5.44
CA MET A 1 44.94 -10.13 5.94
C MET A 1 44.06 -9.05 5.34
N GLU A 2 43.55 -9.31 4.15
CA GLU A 2 42.59 -8.46 3.45
C GLU A 2 41.51 -9.42 2.97
N GLU A 3 40.33 -9.30 3.58
CA GLU A 3 39.15 -10.05 3.18
C GLU A 3 38.59 -9.42 1.90
N GLU A 4 38.78 -10.07 0.77
CA GLU A 4 38.03 -9.75 -0.45
C GLU A 4 36.58 -10.24 -0.29
N PHE A 5 35.70 -9.35 0.18
CA PHE A 5 34.26 -9.58 0.17
C PHE A 5 33.71 -9.28 -1.22
N ILE A 6 33.92 -10.20 -2.16
CA ILE A 6 33.27 -10.14 -3.48
C ILE A 6 31.84 -10.68 -3.28
N SER A 7 30.89 -9.80 -2.91
CA SER A 7 29.46 -10.16 -2.99
C SER A 7 29.17 -10.61 -4.42
N SER A 8 28.65 -11.83 -4.58
CA SER A 8 28.25 -12.35 -5.89
C SER A 8 27.22 -11.41 -6.52
N PRO A 9 27.19 -11.25 -7.87
CA PRO A 9 26.24 -10.35 -8.54
C PRO A 9 24.78 -10.59 -8.14
N GLU A 10 24.41 -11.84 -7.82
CA GLU A 10 23.09 -12.21 -7.31
C GLU A 10 22.81 -11.63 -5.92
N GLU A 11 23.81 -11.61 -5.04
CA GLU A 11 23.71 -11.09 -3.68
C GLU A 11 23.59 -9.57 -3.66
N VAL A 12 24.34 -8.90 -4.54
CA VAL A 12 24.21 -7.45 -4.77
C VAL A 12 22.82 -7.12 -5.29
N ASN A 13 22.31 -7.86 -6.29
CA ASN A 13 20.98 -7.63 -6.84
C ASN A 13 19.87 -7.84 -5.79
N ARG A 14 19.98 -8.88 -4.97
CA ARG A 14 19.04 -9.12 -3.87
C ARG A 14 19.05 -7.96 -2.87
N LEU A 15 20.22 -7.51 -2.44
CA LEU A 15 20.34 -6.38 -1.50
C LEU A 15 19.76 -5.09 -2.07
N LEU A 16 19.99 -4.82 -3.36
CA LEU A 16 19.41 -3.66 -4.06
C LEU A 16 17.89 -3.75 -4.14
N TYR A 17 17.35 -4.95 -4.37
CA TYR A 17 15.92 -5.20 -4.38
C TYR A 17 15.29 -4.94 -3.00
N GLU A 18 15.82 -5.55 -1.94
CA GLU A 18 15.34 -5.37 -0.56
C GLU A 18 15.38 -3.89 -0.13
N ARG A 19 16.46 -3.18 -0.49
CA ARG A 19 16.57 -1.73 -0.27
C ARG A 19 15.46 -0.95 -0.96
N ARG A 20 15.18 -1.27 -2.23
CA ARG A 20 14.18 -0.55 -3.03
C ARG A 20 12.78 -0.75 -2.50
N GLU A 21 12.40 -1.98 -2.14
CA GLU A 21 11.07 -2.26 -1.58
C GLU A 21 10.88 -1.54 -0.25
N ARG A 22 11.89 -1.54 0.62
CA ARG A 22 11.83 -0.81 1.89
C ARG A 22 11.67 0.70 1.71
N LEU A 23 12.32 1.28 0.70
CA LEU A 23 12.16 2.70 0.39
C LEU A 23 10.75 3.02 -0.11
N LYS A 24 10.14 2.16 -0.94
CA LYS A 24 8.74 2.34 -1.37
C LYS A 24 7.78 2.30 -0.18
N GLU A 25 7.93 1.31 0.68
CA GLU A 25 7.10 1.14 1.89
C GLU A 25 7.19 2.40 2.79
N LEU A 26 8.42 2.82 3.12
CA LEU A 26 8.66 4.00 3.95
C LEU A 26 8.13 5.28 3.30
N ALA A 27 8.29 5.45 1.99
CA ALA A 27 7.77 6.61 1.27
C ALA A 27 6.24 6.68 1.35
N CYS A 28 5.54 5.55 1.18
CA CYS A 28 4.08 5.48 1.28
C CYS A 28 3.58 5.78 2.69
N ILE A 29 4.20 5.17 3.71
CA ILE A 29 3.87 5.39 5.13
C ILE A 29 4.10 6.87 5.51
N ASN A 30 5.24 7.43 5.12
CA ASN A 30 5.55 8.83 5.40
C ASN A 30 4.56 9.77 4.71
N ALA A 31 4.26 9.55 3.43
CA ALA A 31 3.28 10.35 2.71
C ALA A 31 1.88 10.26 3.35
N THR A 32 1.46 9.07 3.79
CA THR A 32 0.19 8.87 4.52
C THR A 32 0.15 9.70 5.81
N ASN A 33 1.22 9.66 6.61
CA ASN A 33 1.32 10.45 7.83
C ASN A 33 1.31 11.96 7.55
N GLU A 34 1.99 12.41 6.50
CA GLU A 34 1.99 13.83 6.10
C GLU A 34 0.61 14.30 5.61
N ILE A 35 -0.16 13.44 4.93
CA ILE A 35 -1.55 13.74 4.55
C ILE A 35 -2.42 13.87 5.81
N ILE A 36 -2.31 12.93 6.75
CA ILE A 36 -3.06 12.95 8.01
C ILE A 36 -2.78 14.23 8.82
N LYS A 37 -1.53 14.66 8.88
CA LYS A 37 -1.11 15.89 9.59
C LYS A 37 -1.67 17.18 9.01
N GLN A 38 -2.26 17.18 7.80
CA GLN A 38 -2.87 18.37 7.21
C GLN A 38 -4.21 18.75 7.88
N HIS A 39 -4.74 17.92 8.78
CA HIS A 39 -6.00 18.16 9.51
C HIS A 39 -7.19 18.45 8.59
N LYS A 40 -7.19 17.80 7.42
CA LYS A 40 -8.28 17.88 6.46
C LYS A 40 -9.46 17.02 6.88
N PRO A 41 -10.68 17.30 6.36
CA PRO A 41 -11.84 16.46 6.61
C PRO A 41 -11.58 15.00 6.22
N VAL A 42 -12.23 14.06 6.92
CA VAL A 42 -12.04 12.62 6.69
C VAL A 42 -12.14 12.22 5.21
N PRO A 43 -13.16 12.68 4.45
CA PRO A 43 -13.29 12.34 3.04
C PRO A 43 -12.09 12.78 2.19
N GLU A 44 -11.57 13.97 2.44
CA GLU A 44 -10.46 14.52 1.67
C GLU A 44 -9.15 13.78 1.99
N THR A 45 -8.90 13.52 3.28
CA THR A 45 -7.74 12.76 3.75
C THR A 45 -7.72 11.35 3.17
N LEU A 46 -8.84 10.62 3.26
CA LEU A 46 -8.93 9.25 2.70
C LEU A 46 -8.76 9.23 1.19
N GLN A 47 -9.34 10.21 0.48
CA GLN A 47 -9.15 10.33 -0.97
C GLN A 47 -7.68 10.59 -1.34
N GLN A 48 -6.99 11.46 -0.61
CA GLN A 48 -5.56 11.72 -0.83
C GLN A 48 -4.70 10.48 -0.54
N ILE A 49 -5.00 9.73 0.53
CA ILE A 49 -4.31 8.47 0.82
C ILE A 49 -4.55 7.47 -0.31
N CYS A 50 -5.79 7.34 -0.79
CA CYS A 50 -6.12 6.44 -1.90
C CYS A 50 -5.27 6.72 -3.14
N TYR A 51 -5.05 7.99 -3.50
CA TYR A 51 -4.24 8.36 -4.67
C TYR A 51 -2.76 7.99 -4.59
N ILE A 52 -2.19 7.87 -3.39
CA ILE A 52 -0.77 7.54 -3.23
C ILE A 52 -0.51 6.02 -3.15
N LEU A 53 -1.54 5.20 -2.94
CA LEU A 53 -1.39 3.74 -2.82
C LEU A 53 -0.73 3.13 -4.05
N PRO A 54 -1.18 3.38 -5.30
CA PRO A 54 -0.62 2.71 -6.48
C PRO A 54 0.91 2.82 -6.60
N ALA A 55 1.48 3.97 -6.24
CA ALA A 55 2.91 4.25 -6.33
C ALA A 55 3.77 3.34 -5.44
N ALA A 56 3.19 2.72 -4.41
CA ALA A 56 3.89 1.85 -3.49
C ALA A 56 3.90 0.37 -3.91
N TRP A 57 3.08 -0.02 -4.89
CA TRP A 57 3.02 -1.39 -5.40
C TRP A 57 4.10 -1.64 -6.46
N GLN A 58 4.33 -2.92 -6.77
CA GLN A 58 5.38 -3.35 -7.69
C GLN A 58 5.16 -2.87 -9.13
N PHE A 59 3.90 -2.75 -9.55
CA PHE A 59 3.51 -2.29 -10.88
C PHE A 59 2.54 -1.11 -10.82
N PRO A 60 2.97 0.10 -10.41
CA PRO A 60 2.09 1.24 -10.19
C PRO A 60 1.19 1.60 -11.37
N GLU A 61 1.70 1.45 -12.59
CA GLU A 61 0.97 1.74 -13.83
C GLU A 61 -0.24 0.83 -14.04
N PHE A 62 -0.27 -0.33 -13.39
CA PHE A 62 -1.37 -1.30 -13.48
C PHE A 62 -2.11 -1.42 -12.16
N THR A 63 -1.89 -0.50 -11.23
CA THR A 63 -2.49 -0.55 -9.90
C THR A 63 -3.57 0.51 -9.77
N VAL A 64 -4.76 0.09 -9.36
CA VAL A 64 -5.84 0.99 -8.92
C VAL A 64 -6.19 0.66 -7.47
N ALA A 65 -6.67 1.66 -6.73
CA ALA A 65 -6.97 1.49 -5.32
C ALA A 65 -8.35 2.05 -4.97
N ARG A 66 -8.90 1.50 -3.88
CA ARG A 66 -10.14 1.94 -3.26
C ARG A 66 -10.00 1.91 -1.75
N ILE A 67 -10.56 2.92 -1.09
CA ILE A 67 -10.85 2.90 0.35
C ILE A 67 -12.35 3.01 0.54
N LEU A 68 -12.93 2.07 1.28
CA LEU A 68 -14.30 2.13 1.75
C LEU A 68 -14.29 2.55 3.21
N PHE A 69 -15.14 3.51 3.59
CA PHE A 69 -15.32 3.88 4.99
C PHE A 69 -16.71 4.48 5.22
N ASP A 70 -17.44 3.94 6.19
CA ASP A 70 -18.76 4.47 6.62
C ASP A 70 -19.76 4.65 5.45
N GLY A 71 -19.76 3.69 4.53
CA GLY A 71 -20.61 3.70 3.33
C GLY A 71 -20.14 4.61 2.19
N GLN A 72 -19.00 5.29 2.34
CA GLN A 72 -18.38 6.11 1.29
C GLN A 72 -17.24 5.35 0.60
N SER A 73 -17.07 5.60 -0.71
CA SER A 73 -15.98 5.07 -1.53
C SER A 73 -15.04 6.18 -1.96
N TYR A 74 -13.73 5.94 -1.83
CA TYR A 74 -12.65 6.80 -2.28
C TYR A 74 -11.80 5.99 -3.24
N GLU A 75 -11.65 6.46 -4.47
CA GLU A 75 -11.11 5.64 -5.57
C GLU A 75 -10.03 6.40 -6.33
N THR A 76 -9.07 5.67 -6.88
CA THR A 76 -8.13 6.23 -7.86
C THR A 76 -8.83 6.46 -9.19
N GLY A 77 -8.23 7.27 -10.07
CA GLY A 77 -8.72 7.42 -11.45
C GLY A 77 -8.78 6.06 -12.17
N ASP A 78 -9.76 5.92 -13.08
CA ASP A 78 -9.99 4.70 -13.89
C ASP A 78 -10.20 3.41 -13.05
N PHE A 79 -10.73 3.55 -11.82
CA PHE A 79 -10.99 2.42 -10.93
C PHE A 79 -11.90 1.37 -11.57
N ARG A 80 -11.45 0.10 -11.51
CA ARG A 80 -12.20 -1.08 -11.91
C ARG A 80 -11.85 -2.22 -10.99
N GLU A 81 -12.88 -2.88 -10.46
CA GLU A 81 -12.67 -4.12 -9.73
C GLU A 81 -12.21 -5.22 -10.69
N THR A 82 -11.19 -5.96 -10.27
CA THR A 82 -10.67 -7.12 -10.97
C THR A 82 -10.55 -8.30 -10.00
N GLU A 83 -10.31 -9.49 -10.54
CA GLU A 83 -10.03 -10.68 -9.74
C GLU A 83 -8.69 -10.57 -8.97
N TRP A 84 -7.77 -9.71 -9.42
CA TRP A 84 -6.45 -9.50 -8.82
C TRP A 84 -6.53 -8.46 -7.72
N LYS A 85 -7.15 -8.83 -6.60
CA LYS A 85 -7.42 -7.97 -5.46
C LYS A 85 -6.55 -8.33 -4.25
N LEU A 86 -5.97 -7.31 -3.64
CA LEU A 86 -5.40 -7.35 -2.29
C LEU A 86 -6.17 -6.38 -1.41
N SER A 87 -6.69 -6.82 -0.27
CA SER A 87 -7.46 -5.94 0.61
C SER A 87 -7.20 -6.16 2.09
N GLN A 88 -7.42 -5.12 2.87
CA GLN A 88 -7.47 -5.17 4.32
C GLN A 88 -8.73 -4.47 4.84
N THR A 89 -9.56 -5.22 5.55
CA THR A 89 -10.70 -4.65 6.28
C THR A 89 -10.24 -4.10 7.62
N PHE A 90 -10.93 -3.07 8.10
CA PHE A 90 -10.69 -2.50 9.42
C PHE A 90 -11.98 -2.02 10.08
N GLU A 91 -11.95 -1.85 11.39
CA GLU A 91 -13.07 -1.36 12.19
C GLU A 91 -12.56 -0.34 13.22
N THR A 92 -13.28 0.77 13.37
CA THR A 92 -12.97 1.80 14.37
C THR A 92 -13.55 1.42 15.74
N ILE A 93 -13.11 2.10 16.81
CA ILE A 93 -13.64 1.91 18.17
C ILE A 93 -15.15 2.23 18.24
N GLN A 94 -15.62 3.09 17.35
CA GLN A 94 -17.04 3.45 17.22
C GLN A 94 -17.85 2.43 16.40
N GLY A 95 -17.24 1.32 15.96
CA GLY A 95 -17.89 0.27 15.17
C GLY A 95 -18.06 0.62 13.69
N LYS A 96 -17.38 1.67 13.18
CA LYS A 96 -17.42 2.00 11.75
C LYS A 96 -16.47 1.08 11.00
N LYS A 97 -16.99 0.43 9.96
CA LYS A 97 -16.22 -0.49 9.12
C LYS A 97 -15.62 0.22 7.92
N GLY A 98 -14.47 -0.26 7.50
CA GLY A 98 -13.82 0.15 6.27
C GLY A 98 -12.99 -0.96 5.63
N GLU A 99 -12.52 -0.69 4.42
CA GLU A 99 -11.67 -1.58 3.64
C GLU A 99 -10.67 -0.72 2.87
N ILE A 100 -9.39 -1.09 2.89
CA ILE A 100 -8.41 -0.65 1.90
C ILE A 100 -8.30 -1.79 0.89
N ALA A 101 -8.41 -1.50 -0.39
CA ALA A 101 -8.27 -2.47 -1.46
C ALA A 101 -7.41 -1.93 -2.58
N VAL A 102 -6.58 -2.80 -3.14
CA VAL A 102 -5.72 -2.53 -4.29
C VAL A 102 -5.94 -3.63 -5.31
N PHE A 103 -6.02 -3.24 -6.57
CA PHE A 103 -6.31 -4.12 -7.69
C PHE A 103 -5.28 -3.93 -8.77
N TYR A 104 -4.83 -5.04 -9.37
CA TYR A 104 -4.15 -4.95 -10.65
C TYR A 104 -5.17 -4.92 -11.80
N THR A 105 -4.95 -4.08 -12.81
CA THR A 105 -5.88 -3.90 -13.95
C THR A 105 -5.71 -4.95 -15.04
N ARG A 106 -4.70 -5.83 -14.92
CA ARG A 106 -4.39 -6.92 -15.85
C ARG A 106 -3.80 -8.10 -15.10
N LYS A 107 -3.82 -9.27 -15.75
CA LYS A 107 -3.11 -10.45 -15.27
C LYS A 107 -1.61 -10.20 -15.27
N LEU A 108 -0.99 -10.33 -14.10
CA LEU A 108 0.45 -10.33 -13.93
C LEU A 108 0.92 -11.75 -13.56
N ARG A 109 2.24 -11.95 -13.48
CA ARG A 109 2.78 -13.21 -12.96
C ARG A 109 2.43 -13.34 -11.49
N ASP A 110 2.19 -14.57 -11.03
CA ASP A 110 1.99 -14.84 -9.62
C ASP A 110 3.33 -14.78 -8.87
N PHE A 111 3.24 -14.31 -7.62
CA PHE A 111 4.29 -14.19 -6.63
C PHE A 111 3.86 -14.92 -5.35
N ASP A 112 3.58 -14.20 -4.25
CA ASP A 112 3.24 -14.79 -2.95
C ASP A 112 1.71 -14.93 -2.77
N GLU A 113 0.95 -13.86 -2.98
CA GLU A 113 -0.51 -13.82 -2.80
C GLU A 113 -1.19 -13.50 -4.13
N GLY A 114 -1.18 -14.48 -5.04
CA GLY A 114 -1.50 -14.23 -6.45
C GLY A 114 -0.45 -13.29 -7.05
N PRO A 115 -0.81 -12.18 -7.70
CA PRO A 115 0.17 -11.26 -8.30
C PRO A 115 0.85 -10.31 -7.29
N PHE A 116 0.56 -10.43 -5.99
CA PHE A 116 1.09 -9.54 -4.96
C PHE A 116 2.27 -10.14 -4.20
N LEU A 117 3.19 -9.26 -3.79
CA LEU A 117 4.34 -9.58 -2.94
C LEU A 117 3.95 -9.60 -1.46
N ARG A 118 4.68 -10.38 -0.66
CA ARG A 118 4.51 -10.38 0.81
C ARG A 118 4.68 -8.99 1.44
N GLU A 119 5.58 -8.17 0.91
CA GLU A 119 5.81 -6.80 1.37
C GLU A 119 4.59 -5.90 1.11
N GLU A 120 3.89 -6.10 0.00
CA GLU A 120 2.66 -5.35 -0.33
C GLU A 120 1.54 -5.68 0.66
N ARG A 121 1.41 -6.96 1.03
CA ARG A 121 0.51 -7.41 2.09
C ARG A 121 0.80 -6.74 3.43
N GLN A 122 2.08 -6.71 3.82
CA GLN A 122 2.50 -6.05 5.07
C GLN A 122 2.24 -4.53 5.03
N LEU A 123 2.47 -3.89 3.88
CA LEU A 123 2.23 -2.47 3.71
C LEU A 123 0.75 -2.12 3.89
N ILE A 124 -0.17 -2.83 3.22
CA ILE A 124 -1.60 -2.53 3.33
C ILE A 124 -2.14 -2.78 4.75
N ASP A 125 -1.59 -3.76 5.49
CA ASP A 125 -1.92 -4.01 6.91
C ASP A 125 -1.46 -2.87 7.82
N ASN A 126 -0.25 -2.37 7.58
CA ASN A 126 0.30 -1.21 8.28
C ASN A 126 -0.54 0.05 8.01
N LEU A 127 -0.90 0.28 6.74
CA LEU A 127 -1.72 1.43 6.35
C LEU A 127 -3.13 1.37 6.97
N ALA A 128 -3.75 0.20 7.02
CA ALA A 128 -5.03 0.02 7.71
C ALA A 128 -4.92 0.37 9.19
N THR A 129 -3.85 -0.06 9.86
CA THR A 129 -3.58 0.27 11.26
C THR A 129 -3.40 1.78 11.47
N ILE A 130 -2.64 2.45 10.61
CA ILE A 130 -2.43 3.91 10.66
C ILE A 130 -3.77 4.65 10.48
N ILE A 131 -4.55 4.27 9.48
CA ILE A 131 -5.86 4.88 9.20
C ILE A 131 -6.82 4.69 10.37
N VAL A 132 -6.91 3.49 10.95
CA VAL A 132 -7.75 3.22 12.12
C VAL A 132 -7.34 4.09 13.30
N ASN A 133 -6.05 4.15 13.61
CA ASN A 133 -5.55 4.94 14.74
C ASN A 133 -5.89 6.42 14.58
N TRP A 134 -5.75 6.96 13.36
CA TRP A 134 -6.13 8.33 13.06
C TRP A 134 -7.66 8.55 13.15
N LEU A 135 -8.48 7.65 12.62
CA LEU A 135 -9.95 7.75 12.69
C LEU A 135 -10.51 7.63 14.11
N ASN A 136 -9.75 7.04 15.03
CA ASN A 136 -10.10 6.93 16.44
C ASN A 136 -9.68 8.16 17.27
N THR A 137 -8.97 9.12 16.67
CA THR A 137 -8.55 10.37 17.32
C THR A 137 -9.66 11.41 17.27
#